data_AF-A0A259LZR0-F1
#
_entry.id   AF-A0A259LZR0-F1
#
_cell.length_a   1.000
_cell.length_b   1.000
_cell.length_c   1.000
_cell.angle_alpha   90.00
_cell.angle_beta   90.00
_cell.angle_gamma   90.00
#
_symmetry.space_group_name_H-M   'P 1'
#
loop_
_entity.id
_entity.type
_entity.pdbx_description
1 polymer ?
#
loop_
_entity_poly.entity_id
_entity_poly.type
_entity_poly.pdbx_seq_one_letter_code
_entity_poly.pdbx_strand_id
1 'polypeptide(L)'
;TIVGVAIATALMPPLAVVGYGLATAQFQIAAGAFFLYMTNLLAIALSVTVLSRFYGFGERHSPQHNFWQTGLIVGVFVALSIPLGLALRDIAYETRVRDVARDMVLDPFEGREARLSDMDVAFPRRGDHQIELQATVLTNDRVSGAEAALAERLAERFRRTVKVTIDQIQVDDNNNEATARFLQAAESSLGAPLRAQMSQFEALAQERRTERELRSAFPFNLAAADIDAQARSAVFAAAPTTGVTLPAWRSLEEGLTRNYADWTVSVVPPPLALTPIPFAPSEDTLTPGAADMLADQVWALQRWGAGQVEVVAYLPNVLAAQTFDERALGHRRAARIAAVLEEAGLSASIAGEFRRGEFAEREDRIFIRPTPPPAEDEAAPSE
;
A
#
# COMPACT_ATOMS: atom_id res chain seq x y z
N THR A 1 -21.24 -12.56 -8.75
CA THR A 1 -19.78 -12.35 -8.84
C THR A 1 -19.01 -12.70 -7.57
N ILE A 2 -19.64 -13.25 -6.51
CA ILE A 2 -18.98 -13.56 -5.23
C ILE A 2 -18.06 -14.80 -5.30
N VAL A 3 -18.44 -15.83 -6.07
CA VAL A 3 -17.68 -17.08 -6.18
C VAL A 3 -16.29 -16.87 -6.81
N GLY A 4 -16.20 -16.04 -7.85
CA GLY A 4 -14.92 -15.72 -8.50
C GLY A 4 -13.95 -14.98 -7.58
N VAL A 5 -14.46 -14.08 -6.74
CA VAL A 5 -13.65 -13.36 -5.74
C VAL A 5 -13.10 -14.32 -4.69
N ALA A 6 -13.92 -15.25 -4.19
CA ALA A 6 -13.49 -16.24 -3.20
C ALA A 6 -12.40 -17.20 -3.72
N ILE A 7 -12.48 -17.58 -4.99
CA ILE A 7 -11.43 -18.41 -5.64
C ILE A 7 -10.13 -17.59 -5.78
N ALA A 8 -10.24 -16.32 -6.19
CA ALA A 8 -9.08 -15.45 -6.34
C ALA A 8 -8.38 -15.17 -5.00
N THR A 9 -9.13 -14.94 -3.92
CA THR A 9 -8.56 -14.70 -2.58
C THR A 9 -7.87 -15.93 -1.99
N ALA A 10 -8.30 -17.15 -2.37
CA ALA A 10 -7.66 -18.39 -1.93
C ALA A 10 -6.37 -18.73 -2.71
N LEU A 11 -6.20 -18.18 -3.93
CA LEU A 11 -5.08 -18.50 -4.83
C LEU A 11 -4.05 -17.38 -4.96
N MET A 12 -4.45 -16.13 -4.83
CA MET A 12 -3.56 -14.97 -5.03
C MET A 12 -2.45 -14.87 -3.97
N PRO A 13 -2.72 -15.01 -2.65
CA PRO A 13 -1.67 -14.90 -1.64
C PRO A 13 -0.53 -15.93 -1.79
N PRO A 14 -0.77 -17.25 -1.93
CA PRO A 14 0.33 -18.21 -2.06
C PRO A 14 1.11 -18.01 -3.37
N LEU A 15 0.44 -17.62 -4.47
CA LEU A 15 1.11 -17.32 -5.74
C LEU A 15 2.03 -16.09 -5.63
N ALA A 16 1.62 -15.06 -4.88
CA ALA A 16 2.47 -13.89 -4.60
C ALA A 16 3.71 -14.28 -3.79
N VAL A 17 3.57 -15.17 -2.79
CA VAL A 17 4.71 -15.68 -2.00
C VAL A 17 5.67 -16.51 -2.85
N VAL A 18 5.16 -17.28 -3.83
CA VAL A 18 6.01 -17.96 -4.83
C VAL A 18 6.82 -16.94 -5.63
N GLY A 19 6.19 -15.89 -6.14
CA GLY A 19 6.86 -14.81 -6.87
C GLY A 19 7.95 -14.13 -6.04
N TYR A 20 7.65 -13.85 -4.77
CA TYR A 20 8.62 -13.30 -3.82
C TYR A 20 9.80 -14.24 -3.58
N GLY A 21 9.54 -15.53 -3.35
CA GLY A 21 10.59 -16.53 -3.13
C GLY A 21 11.50 -16.71 -4.35
N LEU A 22 10.95 -16.62 -5.56
CA LEU A 22 11.73 -16.64 -6.81
C LEU A 22 12.57 -15.35 -6.97
N ALA A 23 12.00 -14.18 -6.68
CA ALA A 23 12.70 -12.90 -6.78
C ALA A 23 13.86 -12.76 -5.79
N THR A 24 13.74 -13.39 -4.61
CA THR A 24 14.75 -13.36 -3.54
C THR A 24 15.70 -14.57 -3.55
N ALA A 25 15.59 -15.46 -4.54
CA ALA A 25 16.33 -16.73 -4.64
C ALA A 25 16.16 -17.68 -3.42
N GLN A 26 15.06 -17.54 -2.68
CA GLN A 26 14.72 -18.37 -1.52
C GLN A 26 13.85 -19.56 -1.94
N PHE A 27 14.47 -20.55 -2.57
CA PHE A 27 13.78 -21.70 -3.16
C PHE A 27 12.96 -22.54 -2.16
N GLN A 28 13.35 -22.59 -0.88
CA GLN A 28 12.58 -23.30 0.14
C GLN A 28 11.21 -22.67 0.39
N ILE A 29 11.16 -21.33 0.46
CA ILE A 29 9.90 -20.58 0.63
C ILE A 29 9.05 -20.68 -0.63
N ALA A 30 9.68 -20.52 -1.80
CA ALA A 30 8.99 -20.65 -3.09
C ALA A 30 8.36 -22.05 -3.24
N ALA A 31 9.09 -23.12 -2.91
CA ALA A 31 8.59 -24.49 -3.01
C ALA A 31 7.44 -24.76 -2.03
N GLY A 32 7.55 -24.29 -0.78
CA GLY A 32 6.49 -24.43 0.21
C GLY A 32 5.19 -23.71 -0.19
N ALA A 33 5.31 -22.46 -0.64
CA ALA A 33 4.16 -21.68 -1.11
C ALA A 33 3.55 -22.24 -2.40
N PHE A 34 4.39 -22.77 -3.31
CA PHE A 34 3.93 -23.41 -4.53
C PHE A 34 3.15 -24.69 -4.25
N PHE A 35 3.61 -25.50 -3.29
CA PHE A 35 2.88 -26.68 -2.84
C PHE A 35 1.49 -26.31 -2.31
N LEU A 36 1.38 -25.26 -1.48
CA LEU A 36 0.11 -24.77 -0.95
C LEU A 36 -0.83 -24.24 -2.06
N TYR A 37 -0.28 -23.52 -3.04
CA TYR A 37 -1.02 -23.08 -4.24
C TYR A 37 -1.57 -24.27 -5.02
N MET A 38 -0.74 -25.29 -5.29
CA MET A 38 -1.15 -26.50 -6.01
C MET A 38 -2.23 -27.28 -5.26
N THR A 39 -2.10 -27.44 -3.94
CA THR A 39 -3.13 -28.13 -3.15
C THR A 39 -4.46 -27.39 -3.17
N ASN A 40 -4.46 -26.06 -3.08
CA ASN A 40 -5.68 -25.25 -3.15
C ASN A 40 -6.32 -25.30 -4.54
N LEU A 41 -5.53 -25.15 -5.60
CA LEU A 41 -6.00 -25.23 -6.99
C LEU A 41 -6.63 -26.60 -7.27
N LEU A 42 -5.96 -27.67 -6.85
CA LEU A 42 -6.47 -29.02 -7.05
C LEU A 42 -7.76 -29.25 -6.26
N ALA A 43 -7.84 -28.83 -5.00
CA ALA A 43 -9.07 -28.95 -4.22
C ALA A 43 -10.27 -28.30 -4.92
N ILE A 44 -10.08 -27.10 -5.47
CA ILE A 44 -11.13 -26.39 -6.24
C ILE A 44 -11.50 -27.19 -7.50
N ALA A 45 -10.51 -27.62 -8.30
CA ALA A 45 -10.75 -28.38 -9.53
C ALA A 45 -11.49 -29.70 -9.27
N LEU A 46 -11.13 -30.38 -8.18
CA LEU A 46 -11.79 -31.59 -7.71
C LEU A 46 -13.21 -31.33 -7.25
N SER A 47 -13.44 -30.32 -6.41
CA SER A 47 -14.78 -29.93 -5.97
C SER A 47 -15.68 -29.62 -7.17
N VAL A 48 -15.17 -28.87 -8.15
CA VAL A 48 -15.92 -28.58 -9.38
C VAL A 48 -16.22 -29.85 -10.16
N THR A 49 -15.27 -30.79 -10.27
CA THR A 49 -15.46 -32.06 -10.98
C THR A 49 -16.48 -32.98 -10.28
N VAL A 50 -16.43 -33.06 -8.95
CA VAL A 50 -17.41 -33.83 -8.16
C VAL A 50 -18.79 -33.19 -8.27
N LEU A 51 -18.88 -31.86 -8.15
CA LEU A 51 -20.14 -31.14 -8.22
C LEU A 51 -20.75 -31.23 -9.62
N SER A 52 -19.96 -31.07 -10.69
CA SER A 52 -20.44 -31.24 -12.06
C SER A 52 -20.98 -32.65 -12.32
N ARG A 53 -20.32 -33.67 -11.75
CA ARG A 53 -20.75 -35.07 -11.84
C ARG A 53 -22.04 -35.33 -11.05
N PHE A 54 -22.17 -34.75 -9.85
CA PHE A 54 -23.36 -34.89 -9.00
C PHE A 54 -24.59 -34.19 -9.60
N TYR A 55 -24.41 -33.00 -10.18
CA TYR A 55 -25.47 -32.24 -10.84
C TYR A 55 -25.76 -32.71 -12.28
N GLY A 56 -25.10 -33.76 -12.77
CA GLY A 56 -25.38 -34.35 -14.09
C GLY A 56 -24.95 -33.50 -15.29
N PHE A 57 -24.16 -32.44 -15.08
CA PHE A 57 -23.58 -31.65 -16.18
C PHE A 57 -22.44 -32.45 -16.82
N GLY A 58 -22.75 -33.24 -17.85
CA GLY A 58 -21.75 -33.99 -18.63
C GLY A 58 -22.19 -35.31 -19.25
N GLU A 59 -23.46 -35.73 -19.14
CA GLU A 59 -23.92 -36.98 -19.74
C GLU A 59 -24.28 -36.82 -21.23
N ARG A 60 -23.27 -36.74 -22.12
CA ARG A 60 -23.44 -37.06 -23.56
C ARG A 60 -22.27 -37.78 -24.25
N HIS A 61 -21.27 -38.33 -23.54
CA HIS A 61 -20.27 -39.18 -24.19
C HIS A 61 -19.86 -40.42 -23.38
N SER A 62 -20.17 -41.59 -23.97
CA SER A 62 -19.74 -42.98 -23.74
C SER A 62 -19.39 -43.47 -22.31
N PRO A 63 -20.14 -44.46 -21.76
CA PRO A 63 -20.03 -44.93 -20.37
C PRO A 63 -18.74 -45.69 -20.00
N GLN A 64 -17.79 -45.89 -20.93
CA GLN A 64 -16.62 -46.74 -20.69
C GLN A 64 -15.33 -45.98 -20.31
N HIS A 65 -15.23 -44.66 -20.54
CA HIS A 65 -14.01 -43.88 -20.25
C HIS A 65 -14.00 -43.21 -18.85
N ASN A 66 -15.12 -43.29 -18.13
CA ASN A 66 -15.38 -42.55 -16.89
C ASN A 66 -14.65 -43.14 -15.66
N PHE A 67 -14.43 -44.46 -15.62
CA PHE A 67 -13.78 -45.12 -14.49
C PHE A 67 -12.29 -44.85 -14.39
N TRP A 68 -11.57 -44.79 -15.51
CA TRP A 68 -10.11 -44.57 -15.50
C TRP A 68 -9.77 -43.11 -15.15
N GLN A 69 -10.53 -42.14 -15.67
CA GLN A 69 -10.40 -40.73 -15.29
C GLN A 69 -10.73 -40.50 -13.81
N THR A 70 -11.79 -41.13 -13.29
CA THR A 70 -12.10 -41.09 -11.86
C THR A 70 -10.99 -41.71 -11.02
N GLY A 71 -10.44 -42.85 -11.46
CA GLY A 71 -9.29 -43.50 -10.82
C GLY A 71 -8.03 -42.62 -10.80
N LEU A 72 -7.73 -41.92 -11.90
CA LEU A 72 -6.61 -40.97 -11.98
C LEU A 72 -6.78 -39.83 -10.97
N ILE A 73 -7.98 -39.24 -10.93
CA ILE A 73 -8.32 -38.14 -10.03
C ILE A 73 -8.19 -38.55 -8.55
N VAL A 74 -8.76 -39.70 -8.18
CA VAL A 74 -8.65 -40.25 -6.81
C VAL A 74 -7.21 -40.64 -6.50
N GLY A 75 -6.46 -41.16 -7.48
CA GLY A 75 -5.05 -41.51 -7.32
C GLY A 75 -4.19 -40.28 -7.02
N VAL A 76 -4.39 -39.18 -7.76
CA VAL A 76 -3.72 -37.89 -7.49
C VAL A 76 -4.11 -37.34 -6.12
N PHE A 77 -5.38 -37.46 -5.73
CA PHE A 77 -5.85 -37.04 -4.41
C PHE A 77 -5.17 -37.82 -3.28
N VAL A 78 -5.08 -39.15 -3.40
CA VAL A 78 -4.39 -40.00 -2.43
C VAL A 78 -2.90 -39.67 -2.40
N ALA A 79 -2.28 -39.50 -3.57
CA ALA A 79 -0.86 -39.16 -3.68
C ALA A 79 -0.50 -37.83 -3.01
N LEU A 80 -1.37 -36.82 -3.08
CA LEU A 80 -1.16 -35.52 -2.41
C LEU A 80 -1.65 -35.50 -0.96
N SER A 81 -2.65 -36.30 -0.61
CA SER A 81 -3.14 -36.41 0.77
C SER A 81 -2.16 -37.16 1.67
N ILE A 82 -1.39 -38.11 1.14
CA ILE A 82 -0.36 -38.83 1.91
C ILE A 82 0.69 -37.89 2.53
N PRO A 83 1.43 -37.06 1.77
CA PRO A 83 2.45 -36.18 2.34
C PRO A 83 1.85 -35.13 3.29
N LEU A 84 0.65 -34.63 2.99
CA LEU A 84 -0.05 -33.69 3.88
C LEU A 84 -0.47 -34.37 5.18
N GLY A 85 -1.01 -35.58 5.11
CA GLY A 85 -1.39 -36.36 6.28
C GLY A 85 -0.20 -36.75 7.14
N LEU A 86 0.95 -37.07 6.53
CA LEU A 86 2.20 -37.30 7.24
C LEU A 86 2.69 -36.02 7.94
N ALA A 87 2.70 -34.88 7.24
CA ALA A 87 3.08 -33.60 7.83
C ALA A 87 2.18 -33.22 9.02
N LEU A 88 0.86 -33.39 8.88
CA LEU A 88 -0.08 -33.12 9.96
C LEU A 88 0.12 -34.08 11.14
N ARG A 89 0.41 -35.36 10.87
CA ARG A 89 0.72 -36.34 11.91
C ARG A 89 1.99 -35.97 12.67
N ASP A 90 3.02 -35.52 11.96
CA ASP A 90 4.29 -35.13 12.57
C ASP A 90 4.11 -33.89 13.45
N ILE A 91 3.37 -32.88 12.98
CA ILE A 91 2.99 -31.69 13.77
C ILE A 91 2.17 -32.09 15.01
N ALA A 92 1.15 -32.94 14.83
CA ALA A 92 0.30 -33.36 15.94
C ALA A 92 1.06 -34.20 16.98
N TYR A 93 2.06 -34.98 16.55
CA TYR A 93 2.93 -35.73 17.45
C TYR A 93 3.82 -34.78 18.26
N GLU A 94 4.45 -33.81 17.62
CA GLU A 94 5.30 -32.81 18.27
C GLU A 94 4.52 -32.01 19.32
N THR A 95 3.33 -31.51 18.98
CA THR A 95 2.46 -30.80 19.93
C THR A 95 2.09 -31.68 21.12
N ARG A 96 1.69 -32.93 20.88
CA ARG A 96 1.32 -33.86 21.96
C ARG A 96 2.48 -34.15 22.91
N VAL A 97 3.69 -34.33 22.38
CA VAL A 97 4.89 -34.55 23.20
C VAL A 97 5.17 -33.33 24.06
N ARG A 98 5.08 -32.12 23.49
CA ARG A 98 5.26 -30.86 24.24
C ARG A 98 4.24 -30.70 25.37
N ASP A 99 2.97 -30.97 25.10
CA ASP A 99 1.91 -30.85 26.12
C ASP A 99 2.12 -31.86 27.27
N VAL A 100 2.37 -33.14 26.94
CA VAL A 100 2.63 -34.17 27.96
C VAL A 100 3.91 -33.89 28.74
N ALA A 101 4.95 -33.40 28.08
CA ALA A 101 6.19 -33.00 28.73
C ALA A 101 5.97 -31.82 29.69
N ARG A 102 5.15 -30.84 29.30
CA ARG A 102 4.82 -29.68 30.14
C ARG A 102 4.08 -30.08 31.41
N ASP A 103 3.13 -31.00 31.28
CA ASP A 103 2.38 -31.49 32.43
C ASP A 103 3.30 -32.26 33.40
N MET A 104 4.23 -33.06 32.88
CA MET A 104 5.12 -33.90 33.68
C MET A 104 6.38 -33.18 34.22
N VAL A 105 6.75 -32.01 33.69
CA VAL A 105 8.00 -31.32 34.05
C VAL A 105 8.02 -30.87 35.52
N LEU A 106 6.84 -30.65 36.11
CA LEU A 106 6.68 -30.20 37.50
C LEU A 106 6.52 -31.38 38.48
N ASP A 107 6.26 -32.60 38.01
CA ASP A 107 6.07 -33.76 38.87
C ASP A 107 7.26 -34.03 39.82
N PRO A 108 8.53 -33.89 39.40
CA PRO A 108 9.68 -34.04 40.30
C PRO A 108 9.77 -32.96 41.39
N PHE A 109 9.01 -31.88 41.23
CA PHE A 109 8.96 -30.72 42.13
C PHE A 109 7.64 -30.63 42.92
N GLU A 110 6.78 -31.64 42.83
CA GLU A 110 5.55 -31.72 43.64
C GLU A 110 5.86 -31.58 45.14
N GLY A 111 5.18 -30.63 45.80
CA GLY A 111 5.39 -30.30 47.21
C GLY A 111 6.40 -29.17 47.47
N ARG A 112 7.01 -28.58 46.44
CA ARG A 112 7.86 -27.38 46.53
C ARG A 112 7.31 -26.24 45.66
N GLU A 113 7.58 -25.00 46.03
CA GLU A 113 7.28 -23.86 45.16
C GLU A 113 8.22 -23.87 43.95
N ALA A 114 7.75 -24.45 42.84
CA ALA A 114 8.45 -24.51 41.57
C ALA A 114 7.55 -23.98 40.45
N ARG A 115 8.12 -23.15 39.58
CA ARG A 115 7.44 -22.60 38.40
C ARG A 115 8.26 -22.85 37.15
N LEU A 116 7.60 -23.32 36.10
CA LEU A 116 8.21 -23.46 34.78
C LEU A 116 8.32 -22.08 34.12
N SER A 117 9.55 -21.61 33.87
CA SER A 117 9.79 -20.36 33.13
C SER A 117 9.63 -20.57 31.63
N ASP A 118 10.31 -21.61 31.15
CA ASP A 118 10.47 -21.88 29.74
C ASP A 118 10.76 -23.37 29.53
N MET A 119 10.32 -23.89 28.39
CA MET A 119 10.53 -25.28 28.01
C MET A 119 10.59 -25.39 26.49
N ASP A 120 11.73 -25.85 26.00
CA ASP A 120 11.92 -26.19 24.60
C ASP A 120 12.10 -27.70 24.43
N VAL A 121 11.54 -28.21 23.34
CA VAL A 121 11.58 -29.64 23.01
C VAL A 121 12.04 -29.76 21.58
N ALA A 122 13.27 -30.25 21.40
CA ALA A 122 13.90 -30.43 20.10
C ALA A 122 13.84 -31.89 19.63
N PHE A 123 13.51 -32.06 18.35
CA PHE A 123 13.48 -33.36 17.66
C PHE A 123 14.60 -33.41 16.60
N PRO A 124 15.83 -33.80 16.96
CA PRO A 124 16.94 -33.87 16.01
C PRO A 124 16.64 -34.84 14.86
N ARG A 125 16.75 -34.34 13.61
CA ARG A 125 16.46 -35.10 12.37
C ARG A 125 17.56 -36.13 12.00
N ARG A 126 18.71 -36.10 12.67
CA ARG A 126 19.86 -37.00 12.46
C ARG A 126 20.37 -37.49 13.81
N GLY A 127 20.14 -38.76 14.12
CA GLY A 127 20.59 -39.37 15.37
C GLY A 127 19.43 -39.93 16.20
N ASP A 128 19.25 -41.24 16.08
CA ASP A 128 18.68 -42.14 17.09
C ASP A 128 17.44 -41.70 17.90
N HIS A 129 16.41 -41.09 17.30
CA HIS A 129 15.08 -40.88 17.92
C HIS A 129 15.08 -40.26 19.34
N GLN A 130 16.14 -39.54 19.70
CA GLN A 130 16.27 -38.93 21.02
C GLN A 130 15.48 -37.63 21.04
N ILE A 131 14.58 -37.49 22.02
CA ILE A 131 13.88 -36.23 22.28
C ILE A 131 14.79 -35.44 23.23
N GLU A 132 15.20 -34.23 22.85
CA GLU A 132 15.94 -33.34 23.74
C GLU A 132 14.96 -32.36 24.38
N LEU A 133 14.86 -32.38 25.70
CA LEU A 133 14.01 -31.47 26.47
C LEU A 133 14.91 -30.57 27.31
N GLN A 134 14.80 -29.26 27.08
CA GLN A 134 15.44 -28.25 27.90
C GLN A 134 14.37 -27.45 28.63
N ALA A 135 14.42 -27.44 29.96
CA ALA A 135 13.46 -26.72 30.79
C ALA A 135 14.18 -25.81 31.78
N THR A 136 13.69 -24.58 31.92
CA THR A 136 14.14 -23.66 32.97
C THR A 136 13.09 -23.61 34.07
N VAL A 137 13.46 -24.06 35.27
CA VAL A 137 12.55 -24.13 36.42
C VAL A 137 13.05 -23.20 37.51
N LEU A 138 12.19 -22.28 37.95
CA LEU A 138 12.44 -21.44 39.13
C LEU A 138 12.03 -22.25 40.35
N THR A 139 12.94 -22.49 41.27
CA THR A 139 12.66 -23.25 42.49
C THR A 139 13.42 -22.68 43.68
N ASN A 140 12.82 -22.74 44.87
CA ASN A 140 13.46 -22.26 46.09
C ASN A 140 14.61 -23.20 46.55
N ASP A 141 14.45 -24.51 46.33
CA ASP A 141 15.42 -25.53 46.74
C ASP A 141 15.93 -26.32 45.53
N ARG A 142 17.25 -26.48 45.42
CA ARG A 142 17.84 -27.29 44.35
C ARG A 142 17.54 -28.77 44.58
N VAL A 143 16.90 -29.41 43.59
CA VAL A 143 16.60 -30.84 43.61
C VAL A 143 17.68 -31.59 42.83
N SER A 144 18.57 -32.27 43.54
CA SER A 144 19.56 -33.17 42.93
C SER A 144 18.85 -34.41 42.36
N GLY A 145 18.91 -34.62 41.05
CA GLY A 145 18.33 -35.79 40.37
C GLY A 145 16.99 -35.55 39.66
N ALA A 146 16.48 -34.31 39.62
CA ALA A 146 15.24 -33.98 38.90
C ALA A 146 15.31 -34.32 37.40
N GLU A 147 16.47 -34.14 36.78
CA GLU A 147 16.70 -34.47 35.36
C GLU A 147 16.56 -35.97 35.08
N ALA A 148 17.15 -36.82 35.94
CA ALA A 148 17.10 -38.27 35.79
C ALA A 148 15.68 -38.82 36.04
N ALA A 149 15.00 -38.33 37.07
CA ALA A 149 13.63 -38.72 37.38
C ALA A 149 12.64 -38.34 36.27
N LEU A 150 12.80 -37.14 35.67
CA LEU A 150 11.98 -36.71 34.55
C LEU A 150 12.30 -37.49 33.27
N ALA A 151 13.59 -37.76 33.00
CA ALA A 151 14.01 -38.55 31.84
C ALA A 151 13.44 -39.97 31.87
N GLU A 152 13.44 -40.64 33.02
CA GLU A 152 12.90 -42.00 33.20
C GLU A 152 11.39 -42.05 32.93
N ARG A 153 10.61 -41.13 33.53
CA ARG A 153 9.16 -41.06 33.34
C ARG A 153 8.75 -40.72 31.91
N LEU A 154 9.46 -39.78 31.26
CA LEU A 154 9.21 -39.44 29.87
C LEU A 154 9.61 -40.60 28.95
N ALA A 155 10.68 -41.33 29.27
CA ALA A 155 11.09 -42.50 28.50
C ALA A 155 10.07 -43.65 28.56
N GLU A 156 9.47 -43.90 29.73
CA GLU A 156 8.38 -44.88 29.88
C GLU A 156 7.13 -44.47 29.08
N ARG A 157 6.77 -43.18 29.13
CA ARG A 157 5.56 -42.67 28.47
C ARG A 157 5.67 -42.64 26.95
N PHE A 158 6.82 -42.22 26.42
CA PHE A 158 7.05 -42.09 24.98
C PHE A 158 7.68 -43.32 24.34
N ARG A 159 8.10 -44.31 25.14
CA ARG A 159 8.84 -45.51 24.70
C ARG A 159 10.07 -45.18 23.86
N ARG A 160 10.75 -44.08 24.20
CA ARG A 160 11.94 -43.55 23.51
C ARG A 160 12.89 -42.95 24.54
N THR A 161 14.18 -42.92 24.22
CA THR A 161 15.18 -42.24 25.05
C THR A 161 14.96 -40.73 24.99
N VAL A 162 14.79 -40.11 26.14
CA VAL A 162 14.63 -38.65 26.29
C VAL A 162 15.83 -38.12 27.04
N LYS A 163 16.53 -37.15 26.47
CA LYS A 163 17.61 -36.43 27.14
C LYS A 163 17.01 -35.17 27.73
N VAL A 164 17.08 -35.04 29.05
CA VAL A 164 16.50 -33.94 29.81
C VAL A 164 17.61 -33.09 30.40
N THR A 165 17.53 -31.78 30.21
CA THR A 165 18.40 -30.77 30.87
C THR A 165 17.50 -29.79 31.59
N ILE A 166 17.69 -29.62 32.91
CA ILE A 166 16.86 -28.72 33.73
C ILE A 166 17.74 -27.65 34.35
N ASP A 167 17.60 -26.43 33.86
CA ASP A 167 18.24 -25.24 34.43
C ASP A 167 17.42 -24.77 35.64
N GLN A 168 17.90 -25.08 36.85
CA GLN A 168 17.25 -24.70 38.10
C GLN A 168 17.76 -23.33 38.58
N ILE A 169 16.94 -22.29 38.45
CA ILE A 169 17.26 -20.95 38.93
C ILE A 169 16.70 -20.79 40.35
N GLN A 170 17.59 -20.58 41.32
CA GLN A 170 17.21 -20.32 42.70
C GLN A 170 16.72 -18.87 42.86
N VAL A 171 15.46 -18.72 43.25
CA VAL A 171 14.89 -17.42 43.61
C VAL A 171 14.95 -17.31 45.13
N ASP A 172 16.00 -16.67 45.63
CA ASP A 172 16.09 -16.28 47.04
C ASP A 172 15.29 -14.98 47.22
N ASP A 173 14.18 -15.05 47.96
CA ASP A 173 13.20 -13.97 48.15
C ASP A 173 13.82 -12.72 48.86
N ASN A 174 15.07 -12.83 49.29
CA ASN A 174 15.80 -11.82 50.06
C ASN A 174 16.58 -10.79 49.22
N ASN A 175 16.67 -10.94 47.89
CA ASN A 175 17.58 -10.12 47.06
C ASN A 175 16.90 -9.33 45.92
N ASN A 176 15.69 -8.85 46.17
CA ASN A 176 14.85 -8.11 45.22
C ASN A 176 15.54 -6.89 44.57
N GLU A 177 16.54 -6.27 45.20
CA GLU A 177 17.26 -5.14 44.58
C GLU A 177 18.25 -5.55 43.49
N ALA A 178 18.94 -6.68 43.64
CA ALA A 178 19.90 -7.16 42.65
C ALA A 178 19.17 -7.75 41.44
N THR A 179 18.08 -8.48 41.67
CA THR A 179 17.19 -9.00 40.63
C THR A 179 16.47 -7.87 39.89
N ALA A 180 16.04 -6.80 40.58
CA ALA A 180 15.47 -5.62 39.93
C ALA A 180 16.49 -4.88 39.06
N ARG A 181 17.75 -4.71 39.52
CA ARG A 181 18.81 -4.08 38.71
C ARG A 181 19.22 -4.94 37.52
N PHE A 182 19.24 -6.26 37.67
CA PHE A 182 19.56 -7.19 36.58
C PHE A 182 18.41 -7.28 35.56
N LEU A 183 17.15 -7.28 36.02
CA LEU A 183 15.97 -7.19 35.15
C LEU A 183 15.91 -5.84 34.41
N GLN A 184 16.25 -4.73 35.07
CA GLN A 184 16.30 -3.40 34.45
C GLN A 184 17.48 -3.28 33.46
N ALA A 185 18.61 -3.95 33.73
CA ALA A 185 19.74 -4.06 32.81
C ALA A 185 19.45 -5.01 31.61
N ALA A 186 18.68 -6.08 31.84
CA ALA A 186 18.21 -6.99 30.79
C ALA A 186 17.13 -6.34 29.91
N GLU A 187 16.20 -5.59 30.49
CA GLU A 187 15.20 -4.81 29.75
C GLU A 187 15.81 -3.67 28.92
N SER A 188 16.89 -3.05 29.41
CA SER A 188 17.60 -2.00 28.68
C SER A 188 18.51 -2.55 27.57
N SER A 189 18.99 -3.78 27.67
CA SER A 189 19.83 -4.41 26.62
C SER A 189 19.03 -5.16 25.54
N LEU A 190 17.92 -5.81 25.89
CA LEU A 190 17.07 -6.57 24.96
C LEU A 190 15.82 -5.80 24.51
N GLY A 191 15.27 -4.95 25.38
CA GLY A 191 14.08 -4.16 25.08
C GLY A 191 14.36 -2.87 24.32
N ALA A 192 15.55 -2.28 24.43
CA ALA A 192 15.90 -1.06 23.70
C ALA A 192 15.90 -1.22 22.16
N PRO A 193 16.56 -2.23 21.57
CA PRO A 193 16.51 -2.41 20.11
C PRO A 193 15.10 -2.77 19.63
N LEU A 194 14.34 -3.53 20.40
CA LEU A 194 12.96 -3.91 20.04
C LEU A 194 11.98 -2.75 20.17
N ARG A 195 12.08 -1.90 21.21
CA ARG A 195 11.29 -0.67 21.34
C ARG A 195 11.68 0.36 20.28
N ALA A 196 12.96 0.48 19.94
CA ALA A 196 13.40 1.35 18.84
C ALA A 196 12.87 0.88 17.48
N GLN A 197 12.79 -0.44 17.25
CA GLN A 197 12.14 -0.97 16.05
C GLN A 197 10.62 -0.76 16.09
N MET A 198 9.95 -1.07 17.20
CA MET A 198 8.50 -0.87 17.34
C MET A 198 8.11 0.61 17.18
N SER A 199 8.85 1.55 17.76
CA SER A 199 8.57 2.99 17.61
C SER A 199 8.82 3.48 16.18
N GLN A 200 9.81 2.93 15.47
CA GLN A 200 10.00 3.19 14.03
C GLN A 200 8.84 2.65 13.20
N PHE A 201 8.39 1.42 13.46
CA PHE A 201 7.22 0.85 12.77
C PHE A 201 5.93 1.62 13.07
N GLU A 202 5.73 2.05 14.31
CA GLU A 202 4.59 2.87 14.70
C GLU A 202 4.64 4.26 14.04
N ALA A 203 5.81 4.90 13.97
CA ALA A 203 6.00 6.17 13.27
C ALA A 203 5.68 6.06 11.78
N LEU A 204 6.20 5.03 11.10
CA LEU A 204 5.89 4.75 9.69
C LEU A 204 4.41 4.40 9.49
N ALA A 205 3.79 3.71 10.45
CA ALA A 205 2.37 3.37 10.39
C ALA A 205 1.48 4.60 10.58
N GLN A 206 1.86 5.55 11.44
CA GLN A 206 1.18 6.83 11.62
C GLN A 206 1.30 7.67 10.35
N GLU A 207 2.50 7.77 9.77
CA GLU A 207 2.76 8.49 8.51
C GLU A 207 1.83 8.02 7.39
N ARG A 208 1.76 6.69 7.19
CA ARG A 208 0.87 6.07 6.18
C ARG A 208 -0.62 6.17 6.50
N ARG A 209 -1.01 6.42 7.75
CA ARG A 209 -2.42 6.64 8.12
C ARG A 209 -2.82 8.05 7.75
N THR A 210 -2.01 9.03 8.10
CA THR A 210 -2.26 10.44 7.77
C THR A 210 -2.27 10.65 6.25
N GLU A 211 -1.35 10.00 5.52
CA GLU A 211 -1.36 10.02 4.05
C GLU A 211 -2.69 9.51 3.46
N ARG A 212 -3.18 8.37 3.98
CA ARG A 212 -4.44 7.76 3.51
C ARG A 212 -5.66 8.61 3.85
N GLU A 213 -5.69 9.20 5.04
CA GLU A 213 -6.76 10.10 5.48
C GLU A 213 -6.83 11.32 4.56
N LEU A 214 -5.69 11.98 4.33
CA LEU A 214 -5.60 13.16 3.46
C LEU A 214 -5.99 12.83 2.02
N ARG A 215 -5.58 11.66 1.50
CA ARG A 215 -5.96 11.20 0.16
C ARG A 215 -7.46 10.92 0.05
N SER A 216 -8.07 10.37 1.10
CA SER A 216 -9.51 10.05 1.12
C SER A 216 -10.40 11.29 1.25
N ALA A 217 -9.86 12.40 1.76
CA ALA A 217 -10.58 13.67 1.86
C ALA A 217 -10.82 14.34 0.48
N PHE A 218 -10.07 13.94 -0.56
CA PHE A 218 -10.24 14.48 -1.90
C PHE A 218 -11.43 13.80 -2.61
N PRO A 219 -12.49 14.54 -2.96
CA PRO A 219 -13.75 13.95 -3.44
C PRO A 219 -13.73 13.52 -4.91
N PHE A 220 -12.66 13.84 -5.65
CA PHE A 220 -12.53 13.54 -7.09
C PHE A 220 -11.43 12.51 -7.35
N ASN A 221 -11.41 11.96 -8.56
CA ASN A 221 -10.32 11.09 -8.98
C ASN A 221 -9.01 11.89 -9.09
N LEU A 222 -7.95 11.34 -8.51
CA LEU A 222 -6.60 11.91 -8.55
C LEU A 222 -5.81 11.25 -9.69
N ALA A 223 -5.18 12.07 -10.54
CA ALA A 223 -4.19 11.60 -11.52
C ALA A 223 -2.86 11.26 -10.82
N ALA A 224 -2.47 12.10 -9.87
CA ALA A 224 -1.35 11.88 -8.98
C ALA A 224 -1.62 12.58 -7.64
N ALA A 225 -1.02 12.08 -6.57
CA ALA A 225 -1.03 12.76 -5.28
C ALA A 225 0.34 12.56 -4.66
N ASP A 226 1.00 13.66 -4.38
CA ASP A 226 2.27 13.70 -3.66
C ASP A 226 1.99 14.26 -2.27
N ILE A 227 2.11 13.41 -1.25
CA ILE A 227 1.75 13.74 0.12
C ILE A 227 2.97 13.44 0.98
N ASP A 228 3.62 14.50 1.44
CA ASP A 228 4.74 14.43 2.36
C ASP A 228 4.24 14.76 3.77
N ALA A 229 4.17 13.72 4.61
CA ALA A 229 3.73 13.83 5.99
C ALA A 229 4.79 14.44 6.92
N GLN A 230 6.08 14.42 6.54
CA GLN A 230 7.14 15.06 7.29
C GLN A 230 7.15 16.58 7.05
N ALA A 231 7.06 17.00 5.80
CA ALA A 231 6.97 18.41 5.40
C ALA A 231 5.57 19.01 5.59
N ARG A 232 4.56 18.16 5.88
CA ARG A 232 3.14 18.53 5.96
C ARG A 232 2.66 19.25 4.69
N SER A 233 3.09 18.75 3.54
CA SER A 233 2.73 19.29 2.24
C SER A 233 2.01 18.24 1.41
N ALA A 234 0.93 18.65 0.74
CA ALA A 234 0.17 17.79 -0.14
C ALA A 234 -0.12 18.48 -1.47
N VAL A 235 0.27 17.84 -2.56
CA VAL A 235 0.01 18.26 -3.93
C VAL A 235 -0.94 17.26 -4.56
N PHE A 236 -2.16 17.70 -4.86
CA PHE A 236 -3.19 16.87 -5.48
C PHE A 236 -3.32 17.23 -6.96
N ALA A 237 -2.92 16.33 -7.85
CA ALA A 237 -3.18 16.48 -9.28
C ALA A 237 -4.52 15.81 -9.61
N ALA A 238 -5.51 16.62 -9.98
CA ALA A 238 -6.83 16.14 -10.30
C ALA A 238 -6.89 15.49 -11.70
N ALA A 239 -7.63 14.38 -11.82
CA ALA A 239 -7.89 13.75 -13.10
C ALA A 239 -8.95 14.54 -13.90
N PRO A 240 -8.93 14.45 -15.25
CA PRO A 240 -9.95 15.08 -16.10
C PRO A 240 -11.35 14.64 -15.69
N THR A 241 -12.12 15.57 -15.10
CA THR A 241 -13.48 15.31 -14.59
C THR A 241 -14.48 16.17 -15.36
N THR A 242 -15.48 15.54 -15.95
CA THR A 242 -16.48 16.23 -16.77
C THR A 242 -17.37 17.12 -15.90
N GLY A 243 -17.54 18.38 -16.30
CA GLY A 243 -18.48 19.32 -15.67
C GLY A 243 -17.92 20.14 -14.49
N VAL A 244 -16.64 19.99 -14.15
CA VAL A 244 -15.99 20.80 -13.09
C VAL A 244 -15.22 21.97 -13.73
N THR A 245 -15.50 23.18 -13.28
CA THR A 245 -14.90 24.42 -13.79
C THR A 245 -13.69 24.85 -12.94
N LEU A 246 -12.84 25.76 -13.46
CA LEU A 246 -11.70 26.32 -12.69
C LEU A 246 -12.09 26.93 -11.33
N PRO A 247 -13.17 27.75 -11.21
CA PRO A 247 -13.60 28.26 -9.91
C PRO A 247 -13.92 27.15 -8.90
N ALA A 248 -14.48 26.02 -9.35
CA ALA A 248 -14.79 24.90 -8.48
C ALA A 248 -13.51 24.25 -7.91
N TRP A 249 -12.47 24.10 -8.73
CA TRP A 249 -11.18 23.58 -8.27
C TRP A 249 -10.50 24.52 -7.28
N ARG A 250 -10.56 25.84 -7.51
CA ARG A 250 -10.04 26.83 -6.57
C ARG A 250 -10.77 26.77 -5.23
N SER A 251 -12.11 26.72 -5.26
CA SER A 251 -12.91 26.61 -4.03
C SER A 251 -12.65 25.33 -3.25
N LEU A 252 -12.29 24.23 -3.94
CA LEU A 252 -11.89 22.98 -3.33
C LEU A 252 -10.54 23.13 -2.61
N GLU A 253 -9.55 23.76 -3.24
CA GLU A 253 -8.24 24.05 -2.61
C GLU A 253 -8.41 24.91 -1.35
N GLU A 254 -9.22 25.96 -1.42
CA GLU A 254 -9.54 26.82 -0.28
C GLU A 254 -10.29 26.08 0.83
N GLY A 255 -11.18 25.14 0.46
CA GLY A 255 -11.85 24.26 1.41
C GLY A 255 -10.89 23.31 2.12
N LEU A 256 -9.98 22.68 1.37
CA LEU A 256 -8.97 21.77 1.92
C LEU A 256 -7.98 22.51 2.82
N THR A 257 -7.52 23.70 2.40
CA THR A 257 -6.60 24.53 3.19
C THR A 257 -7.23 24.98 4.51
N ARG A 258 -8.54 25.28 4.52
CA ARG A 258 -9.26 25.62 5.75
C ARG A 258 -9.45 24.42 6.68
N ASN A 259 -9.75 23.24 6.12
CA ASN A 259 -9.97 22.04 6.91
C ASN A 259 -8.67 21.46 7.48
N TYR A 260 -7.54 21.66 6.78
CA TYR A 260 -6.22 21.17 7.15
C TYR A 260 -5.24 22.34 7.32
N ALA A 261 -5.51 23.22 8.29
CA ALA A 261 -4.71 24.44 8.52
C ALA A 261 -3.22 24.18 8.85
N ASP A 262 -2.91 22.98 9.37
CA ASP A 262 -1.54 22.55 9.68
C ASP A 262 -0.77 22.03 8.45
N TRP A 263 -1.43 21.96 7.28
CA TRP A 263 -0.89 21.40 6.04
C TRP A 263 -0.87 22.43 4.92
N THR A 264 0.21 22.40 4.12
CA THR A 264 0.28 23.16 2.87
C THR A 264 -0.35 22.32 1.76
N VAL A 265 -1.60 22.60 1.43
CA VAL A 265 -2.34 21.89 0.39
C VAL A 265 -2.35 22.70 -0.91
N SER A 266 -2.05 22.06 -2.03
CA SER A 266 -2.17 22.64 -3.36
C SER A 266 -2.89 21.67 -4.30
N VAL A 267 -3.77 22.21 -5.15
CA VAL A 267 -4.53 21.43 -6.12
C VAL A 267 -4.11 21.86 -7.52
N VAL A 268 -3.64 20.90 -8.32
CA VAL A 268 -3.34 21.10 -9.74
C VAL A 268 -4.57 20.66 -10.53
N PRO A 269 -5.33 21.60 -11.14
CA PRO A 269 -6.47 21.24 -11.97
C PRO A 269 -6.00 20.55 -13.25
N PRO A 270 -6.84 19.70 -13.87
CA PRO A 270 -6.51 19.14 -15.18
C PRO A 270 -6.35 20.26 -16.23
N PRO A 271 -5.59 20.04 -17.31
CA PRO A 271 -5.44 21.03 -18.37
C PRO A 271 -6.82 21.32 -19.00
N LEU A 272 -7.35 22.50 -18.71
CA LEU A 272 -8.67 22.97 -19.14
C LEU A 272 -8.47 24.14 -20.12
N ALA A 273 -9.35 24.26 -21.11
CA ALA A 273 -9.34 25.43 -21.99
C ALA A 273 -9.70 26.69 -21.20
N LEU A 274 -8.82 27.68 -21.23
CA LEU A 274 -9.05 28.96 -20.56
C LEU A 274 -10.22 29.70 -21.20
N THR A 275 -11.14 30.19 -20.37
CA THR A 275 -12.32 30.89 -20.84
C THR A 275 -11.99 32.32 -21.23
N PRO A 276 -12.55 32.82 -22.33
CA PRO A 276 -12.25 34.18 -22.73
C PRO A 276 -12.83 35.24 -21.77
N ILE A 277 -12.02 36.27 -21.51
CA ILE A 277 -12.34 37.36 -20.56
C ILE A 277 -13.18 38.44 -21.26
N PRO A 278 -14.40 38.73 -20.78
CA PRO A 278 -15.26 39.77 -21.37
C PRO A 278 -14.88 41.18 -20.91
N PHE A 279 -14.94 42.13 -21.83
CA PHE A 279 -14.79 43.57 -21.56
C PHE A 279 -16.11 44.30 -21.80
N ALA A 280 -16.27 45.47 -21.21
CA ALA A 280 -17.41 46.34 -21.52
C ALA A 280 -17.34 46.84 -22.98
N PRO A 281 -18.48 47.05 -23.66
CA PRO A 281 -18.49 47.47 -25.06
C PRO A 281 -17.73 48.79 -25.25
N SER A 282 -16.80 48.84 -26.20
CA SER A 282 -16.00 50.02 -26.55
C SER A 282 -15.15 50.64 -25.42
N GLU A 283 -15.07 49.99 -24.26
CA GLU A 283 -14.26 50.42 -23.11
C GLU A 283 -13.14 49.41 -22.82
N ASP A 284 -12.13 49.83 -22.06
CA ASP A 284 -11.06 48.98 -21.50
C ASP A 284 -11.37 48.52 -20.07
N THR A 285 -12.59 48.74 -19.61
CA THR A 285 -13.11 48.32 -18.32
C THR A 285 -13.55 46.85 -18.37
N LEU A 286 -13.22 46.12 -17.31
CA LEU A 286 -13.61 44.72 -17.15
C LEU A 286 -15.09 44.65 -16.74
N THR A 287 -15.84 43.76 -17.36
CA THR A 287 -17.23 43.48 -16.97
C THR A 287 -17.28 42.94 -15.53
N PRO A 288 -18.35 43.21 -14.74
CA PRO A 288 -18.51 42.59 -13.42
C PRO A 288 -18.35 41.06 -13.48
N GLY A 289 -17.49 40.48 -12.63
CA GLY A 289 -17.14 39.05 -12.61
C GLY A 289 -15.98 38.64 -13.54
N ALA A 290 -15.56 39.49 -14.49
CA ALA A 290 -14.40 39.21 -15.34
C ALA A 290 -13.07 39.24 -14.56
N ALA A 291 -13.00 40.03 -13.48
CA ALA A 291 -11.85 40.05 -12.57
C ALA A 291 -11.68 38.71 -11.83
N ASP A 292 -12.78 38.11 -11.35
CA ASP A 292 -12.76 36.81 -10.67
C ASP A 292 -12.37 35.70 -11.66
N MET A 293 -12.90 35.75 -12.89
CA MET A 293 -12.50 34.83 -13.96
C MET A 293 -11.00 34.95 -14.29
N LEU A 294 -10.46 36.16 -14.34
CA LEU A 294 -9.03 36.38 -14.56
C LEU A 294 -8.22 35.81 -13.39
N ALA A 295 -8.65 36.03 -12.15
CA ALA A 295 -8.00 35.49 -10.97
C ALA A 295 -7.97 33.95 -10.97
N ASP A 296 -9.04 33.29 -11.42
CA ASP A 296 -9.12 31.83 -11.53
C ASP A 296 -8.18 31.27 -12.61
N GLN A 297 -8.04 31.99 -13.73
CA GLN A 297 -7.10 31.61 -14.79
C GLN A 297 -5.65 31.83 -14.36
N VAL A 298 -5.35 32.93 -13.66
CA VAL A 298 -4.03 33.19 -13.08
C VAL A 298 -3.65 32.09 -12.09
N TRP A 299 -4.57 31.72 -11.18
CA TRP A 299 -4.37 30.63 -10.24
C TRP A 299 -4.06 29.30 -10.96
N ALA A 300 -4.84 28.96 -12.00
CA ALA A 300 -4.62 27.74 -12.77
C ALA A 300 -3.25 27.74 -13.48
N LEU A 301 -2.85 28.86 -14.08
CA LEU A 301 -1.55 29.02 -14.76
C LEU A 301 -0.37 28.86 -13.80
N GLN A 302 -0.46 29.42 -12.60
CA GLN A 302 0.54 29.24 -11.56
C GLN A 302 0.65 27.76 -11.13
N ARG A 303 -0.48 27.06 -11.00
CA ARG A 303 -0.51 25.63 -10.66
C ARG A 303 0.04 24.74 -11.78
N TRP A 304 -0.11 25.14 -13.04
CA TRP A 304 0.50 24.47 -14.18
C TRP A 304 1.99 24.80 -14.37
N GLY A 305 2.54 25.76 -13.61
CA GLY A 305 3.93 26.19 -13.76
C GLY A 305 4.20 26.93 -15.07
N ALA A 306 3.18 27.58 -15.65
CA ALA A 306 3.33 28.30 -16.92
C ALA A 306 4.16 29.59 -16.70
N GLY A 307 5.46 29.54 -16.98
CA GLY A 307 6.34 30.71 -16.79
C GLY A 307 6.15 31.81 -17.85
N GLN A 308 5.71 31.44 -19.05
CA GLN A 308 5.42 32.35 -20.16
C GLN A 308 4.02 32.14 -20.69
N VAL A 309 3.34 33.26 -20.93
CA VAL A 309 1.93 33.29 -21.29
C VAL A 309 1.73 34.28 -22.44
N GLU A 310 0.94 33.88 -23.43
CA GLU A 310 0.56 34.71 -24.56
C GLU A 310 -0.87 35.23 -24.37
N VAL A 311 -1.04 36.55 -24.43
CA VAL A 311 -2.34 37.23 -24.36
C VAL A 311 -2.79 37.55 -25.78
N VAL A 312 -3.86 36.89 -26.23
CA VAL A 312 -4.40 37.03 -27.58
C VAL A 312 -5.73 37.77 -27.52
N ALA A 313 -5.78 38.96 -28.16
CA ALA A 313 -7.01 39.74 -28.28
C ALA A 313 -7.72 39.45 -29.61
N TYR A 314 -8.98 39.05 -29.55
CA TYR A 314 -9.82 38.84 -30.73
C TYR A 314 -10.68 40.08 -30.98
N LEU A 315 -10.69 40.53 -32.23
CA LEU A 315 -11.57 41.61 -32.70
C LEU A 315 -12.86 41.03 -33.29
N PRO A 316 -14.01 41.71 -33.13
CA PRO A 316 -15.32 41.19 -33.51
C PRO A 316 -15.47 40.93 -35.01
N ASN A 317 -14.82 41.73 -35.88
CA ASN A 317 -14.88 41.54 -37.32
C ASN A 317 -13.64 42.06 -38.06
N VAL A 318 -13.54 41.70 -39.35
CA VAL A 318 -12.41 42.08 -40.23
C VAL A 318 -12.34 43.59 -40.49
N LEU A 319 -13.47 44.29 -40.44
CA LEU A 319 -13.54 45.75 -40.63
C LEU A 319 -12.99 46.48 -39.39
N ALA A 320 -13.31 46.00 -38.20
CA ALA A 320 -12.75 46.44 -36.92
C ALA A 320 -11.25 46.11 -36.84
N ALA A 321 -10.82 45.00 -37.42
CA ALA A 321 -9.39 44.71 -37.56
C ALA A 321 -8.67 45.67 -38.51
N GLN A 322 -9.34 46.54 -39.25
CA GLN A 322 -8.74 47.56 -40.12
C GLN A 322 -8.79 48.97 -39.54
N THR A 323 -9.65 49.23 -38.55
CA THR A 323 -9.73 50.54 -37.89
C THR A 323 -8.64 50.69 -36.83
N PHE A 324 -7.96 51.84 -36.83
CA PHE A 324 -6.88 52.13 -35.88
C PHE A 324 -7.38 52.11 -34.42
N ASP A 325 -8.59 52.62 -34.19
CA ASP A 325 -9.19 52.73 -32.85
C ASP A 325 -9.47 51.37 -32.22
N GLU A 326 -9.97 50.40 -32.99
CA GLU A 326 -10.28 49.04 -32.52
C GLU A 326 -9.01 48.23 -32.24
N ARG A 327 -7.98 48.36 -33.09
CA ARG A 327 -6.66 47.76 -32.81
C ARG A 327 -6.03 48.34 -31.55
N ALA A 328 -6.10 49.66 -31.38
CA ALA A 328 -5.59 50.35 -30.20
C ALA A 328 -6.37 49.94 -28.93
N LEU A 329 -7.70 49.77 -29.03
CA LEU A 329 -8.54 49.27 -27.95
C LEU A 329 -8.18 47.83 -27.58
N GLY A 330 -8.06 46.93 -28.56
CA GLY A 330 -7.64 45.55 -28.34
C GLY A 330 -6.26 45.45 -27.67
N HIS A 331 -5.31 46.31 -28.09
CA HIS A 331 -3.98 46.38 -27.47
C HIS A 331 -4.05 46.89 -26.02
N ARG A 332 -4.83 47.94 -25.72
CA ARG A 332 -5.02 48.42 -24.34
C ARG A 332 -5.63 47.36 -23.43
N ARG A 333 -6.65 46.64 -23.93
CA ARG A 333 -7.27 45.52 -23.20
C ARG A 333 -6.27 44.39 -22.93
N ALA A 334 -5.49 43.99 -23.95
CA ALA A 334 -4.46 42.97 -23.79
C ALA A 334 -3.34 43.40 -22.84
N ALA A 335 -2.87 44.64 -22.93
CA ALA A 335 -1.87 45.21 -22.03
C ALA A 335 -2.36 45.23 -20.57
N ARG A 336 -3.65 45.48 -20.35
CA ARG A 336 -4.25 45.40 -19.01
C ARG A 336 -4.23 44.00 -18.43
N ILE A 337 -4.55 42.98 -19.24
CA ILE A 337 -4.46 41.57 -18.80
C ILE A 337 -3.00 41.17 -18.57
N ALA A 338 -2.09 41.59 -19.45
CA ALA A 338 -0.66 41.33 -19.31
C ALA A 338 -0.11 41.91 -18.01
N ALA A 339 -0.47 43.14 -17.65
CA ALA A 339 -0.06 43.76 -16.38
C ALA A 339 -0.50 42.93 -15.16
N VAL A 340 -1.73 42.41 -15.15
CA VAL A 340 -2.22 41.56 -14.05
C VAL A 340 -1.47 40.22 -13.99
N LEU A 341 -1.12 39.65 -15.14
CA LEU A 341 -0.32 38.42 -15.22
C LEU A 341 1.11 38.66 -14.71
N GLU A 342 1.73 39.78 -15.08
CA GLU A 342 3.06 40.18 -14.63
C GLU A 342 3.11 40.46 -13.12
N GLU A 343 2.10 41.14 -12.57
CA GLU A 343 1.94 41.32 -11.12
C GLU A 343 1.83 39.97 -10.38
N ALA A 344 1.24 38.97 -11.03
CA ALA A 344 1.14 37.61 -10.50
C ALA A 344 2.41 36.76 -10.75
N GLY A 345 3.48 37.34 -11.30
CA GLY A 345 4.77 36.69 -11.54
C GLY A 345 4.86 35.87 -12.83
N LEU A 346 3.91 36.02 -13.76
CA LEU A 346 3.88 35.32 -15.05
C LEU A 346 4.39 36.26 -16.14
N SER A 347 5.34 35.82 -16.98
CA SER A 347 5.81 36.64 -18.10
C SER A 347 4.77 36.65 -19.22
N ALA A 348 4.18 37.81 -19.51
CA ALA A 348 3.13 37.95 -20.52
C ALA A 348 3.69 38.55 -21.82
N SER A 349 3.39 37.92 -22.95
CA SER A 349 3.62 38.48 -24.29
C SER A 349 2.28 38.77 -24.96
N ILE A 350 2.15 39.94 -25.59
CA ILE A 350 0.92 40.31 -26.29
C ILE A 350 1.07 39.91 -27.75
N ALA A 351 0.27 38.94 -28.18
CA ALA A 351 0.21 38.56 -29.58
C ALA A 351 -1.00 39.23 -30.25
N GLY A 352 -0.71 40.14 -31.17
CA GLY A 352 -1.70 40.82 -32.01
C GLY A 352 -2.19 39.98 -33.17
N GLU A 353 -2.35 38.66 -33.00
CA GLU A 353 -2.87 37.82 -34.07
C GLU A 353 -4.39 37.94 -34.15
N PHE A 354 -4.85 38.87 -34.98
CA PHE A 354 -6.25 39.05 -35.38
C PHE A 354 -6.76 37.89 -36.27
N ARG A 355 -6.50 36.63 -35.88
CA ARG A 355 -6.83 35.43 -36.65
C ARG A 355 -8.33 35.14 -36.57
N ARG A 356 -8.97 34.91 -37.73
CA ARG A 356 -10.25 34.18 -37.81
C ARG A 356 -10.04 32.76 -37.27
N GLY A 357 -10.97 32.28 -36.45
CA GLY A 357 -11.17 30.85 -36.23
C GLY A 357 -12.58 30.62 -35.69
N GLU A 358 -13.39 29.83 -36.42
CA GLU A 358 -14.65 29.10 -36.12
C GLU A 358 -15.64 29.53 -35.02
N PHE A 359 -15.44 30.65 -34.35
CA PHE A 359 -16.22 31.17 -33.23
C PHE A 359 -16.85 32.50 -33.59
N ALA A 360 -17.41 32.60 -34.81
CA ALA A 360 -18.01 33.81 -35.39
C ALA A 360 -19.22 34.38 -34.60
N GLU A 361 -19.61 33.77 -33.48
CA GLU A 361 -20.66 34.25 -32.57
C GLU A 361 -20.14 34.88 -31.27
N ARG A 362 -18.82 35.05 -31.07
CA ARG A 362 -18.25 35.52 -29.79
C ARG A 362 -17.45 36.81 -29.95
N GLU A 363 -18.15 37.93 -29.89
CA GLU A 363 -17.57 39.28 -29.73
C GLU A 363 -16.98 39.47 -28.31
N ASP A 364 -15.99 40.37 -28.19
CA ASP A 364 -15.40 40.89 -26.93
C ASP A 364 -14.66 39.91 -25.98
N ARG A 365 -13.68 39.16 -26.49
CA ARG A 365 -13.09 38.05 -25.74
C ARG A 365 -11.56 37.91 -25.90
N ILE A 366 -10.81 38.07 -24.80
CA ILE A 366 -9.36 37.81 -24.74
C ILE A 366 -9.11 36.37 -24.31
N PHE A 367 -8.23 35.67 -25.01
CA PHE A 367 -7.80 34.32 -24.64
C PHE A 367 -6.36 34.36 -24.13
N ILE A 368 -6.11 33.55 -23.11
CA ILE A 368 -4.78 33.30 -22.60
C ILE A 368 -4.34 31.93 -23.11
N ARG A 369 -3.11 31.83 -23.64
CA ARG A 369 -2.50 30.55 -24.03
C ARG A 369 -1.12 30.40 -23.37
N PRO A 370 -0.79 29.23 -22.80
CA PRO A 370 0.57 28.94 -22.39
C PRO A 370 1.45 28.83 -23.65
N THR A 371 2.58 29.52 -23.64
CA THR A 371 3.57 29.44 -24.73
C THR A 371 4.26 28.07 -24.63
N PRO A 372 4.36 27.27 -25.71
CA PRO A 372 5.14 26.03 -25.66
C PRO A 372 6.60 26.35 -25.31
N PRO A 373 7.31 25.44 -24.60
CA PRO A 373 8.74 25.62 -24.35
C PRO A 373 9.47 25.80 -25.70
N PRO A 374 10.54 26.62 -25.76
CA PRO A 374 11.31 26.78 -26.99
C PRO A 374 11.75 25.39 -27.45
N ALA A 375 11.40 25.05 -28.70
CA ALA A 375 11.89 23.84 -29.32
C ALA A 375 13.42 23.87 -29.24
N GLU A 376 14.00 22.84 -28.64
CA GLU A 376 15.44 22.61 -28.68
C GLU A 376 15.88 22.69 -30.14
N ASP A 377 16.86 23.56 -30.40
CA ASP A 377 17.45 23.77 -31.72
C ASP A 377 17.68 22.44 -32.42
N GLU A 378 16.95 22.24 -33.53
CA GLU A 378 17.23 21.21 -34.50
C GLU A 378 18.66 21.45 -34.98
N ALA A 379 19.59 20.64 -34.46
CA ALA A 379 20.98 20.65 -34.86
C ALA A 379 21.06 20.57 -36.38
N ALA A 380 21.52 21.66 -36.99
CA ALA A 380 21.85 21.70 -38.40
C ALA A 380 22.80 20.54 -38.73
N PRO A 381 22.54 19.76 -39.81
CA PRO A 381 23.50 18.78 -40.26
C PRO A 381 24.73 19.53 -40.77
N SER A 382 25.89 19.20 -40.21
CA SER A 382 27.18 19.62 -40.74
C SER A 382 27.45 18.79 -42.00
N GLU A 383 27.48 19.46 -43.16
CA GLU A 383 28.18 19.00 -44.36
C GLU A 383 29.58 19.61 -44.42
#